data_AF-A0A2R5L2D9-F1
#
_entry.id   AF-A0A2R5L2D9-F1
#
_cell.length_a   1.000
_cell.length_b   1.000
_cell.length_c   1.000
_cell.angle_alpha   90.00
_cell.angle_beta   90.00
_cell.angle_gamma   90.00
#
_symmetry.space_group_name_H-M   'P 1'
#
loop_
_entity.id
_entity.type
_entity.pdbx_description
1 polymer ?
#
loop_
_entity_poly.entity_id
_entity_poly.type
_entity_poly.pdbx_seq_one_letter_code
_entity_poly.pdbx_strand_id
1 'polypeptide(L)'
;PQFNVEHFLALLFRYSFSQPSLDGYLDCLEIWSTLLDHLAAKGGEQHQQQAIKYQSVLELLTQGVLHKIQLKHNQCELEELDYDLLEEAGQPGSNTGSGLSYSESWDDQGVVGGAFGGGVEHLSEQSECQSFFSHNLDLLARLADIMPDKIMQMLAAAWQENSNVYLNLERTLQL
;
A
#
# COMPACT_ATOMS: atom_id res chain seq x y z
N PRO A 1 -20.52 19.57 -27.37
CA PRO A 1 -19.37 18.66 -27.15
C PRO A 1 -19.69 17.68 -26.01
N GLN A 2 -19.82 16.38 -26.29
CA GLN A 2 -19.91 15.37 -25.24
C GLN A 2 -18.50 15.06 -24.73
N PHE A 3 -18.30 15.12 -23.42
CA PHE A 3 -17.04 14.76 -22.78
C PHE A 3 -16.82 13.25 -22.88
N ASN A 4 -15.67 12.83 -23.44
CA ASN A 4 -15.33 11.42 -23.56
C ASN A 4 -14.71 10.91 -22.24
N VAL A 5 -15.58 10.37 -21.38
CA VAL A 5 -15.19 9.86 -20.06
C VAL A 5 -14.16 8.75 -20.15
N GLU A 6 -14.29 7.82 -21.10
CA GLU A 6 -13.37 6.69 -21.23
C GLU A 6 -11.95 7.14 -21.55
N HIS A 7 -11.80 8.13 -22.43
CA HIS A 7 -10.50 8.72 -22.74
C HIS A 7 -9.88 9.43 -21.53
N PHE A 8 -10.71 10.16 -20.77
CA PHE A 8 -10.26 10.77 -19.52
C PHE A 8 -9.79 9.72 -18.52
N LEU A 9 -10.51 8.62 -18.35
CA LEU A 9 -10.13 7.55 -17.42
C LEU A 9 -8.84 6.85 -17.85
N ALA A 10 -8.63 6.64 -19.15
CA ALA A 10 -7.37 6.10 -19.66
C ALA A 10 -6.19 7.04 -19.40
N LEU A 11 -6.40 8.36 -19.56
CA LEU A 11 -5.39 9.36 -19.21
C LEU A 11 -5.12 9.40 -17.70
N LEU A 12 -6.17 9.36 -16.87
CA LEU A 12 -6.05 9.30 -15.42
C LEU A 12 -5.28 8.06 -15.00
N PHE A 13 -5.57 6.89 -15.58
CA PHE A 13 -4.84 5.65 -15.32
C PHE A 13 -3.36 5.83 -15.63
N ARG A 14 -3.03 6.26 -16.86
CA ARG A 14 -1.63 6.49 -17.26
C ARG A 14 -0.92 7.47 -16.34
N TYR A 15 -1.59 8.57 -15.99
CA TYR A 15 -1.05 9.57 -15.09
C TYR A 15 -0.80 9.00 -13.70
N SER A 16 -1.76 8.25 -13.13
CA SER A 16 -1.66 7.63 -11.81
C SER A 16 -0.44 6.72 -11.72
N PHE A 17 -0.29 5.79 -12.67
CA PHE A 17 0.82 4.83 -12.65
C PHE A 17 2.15 5.36 -13.20
N SER A 18 2.18 6.64 -13.61
CA SER A 18 3.43 7.33 -14.00
C SER A 18 3.87 8.36 -12.95
N GLN A 19 3.23 8.41 -11.78
CA GLN A 19 3.64 9.34 -10.72
C GLN A 19 5.06 8.97 -10.23
N PRO A 20 5.97 9.95 -10.11
CA PRO A 20 7.35 9.72 -9.67
C PRO A 20 7.48 9.62 -8.15
N SER A 21 6.46 10.01 -7.40
CA SER A 21 6.43 10.09 -5.94
C SER A 21 5.28 9.26 -5.39
N LEU A 22 5.47 8.65 -4.22
CA LEU A 22 4.43 7.92 -3.50
C LEU A 22 3.21 8.82 -3.22
N ASP A 23 3.40 10.01 -2.66
CA ASP A 23 2.29 10.92 -2.32
C ASP A 23 1.41 11.24 -3.54
N GLY A 24 2.03 11.63 -4.66
CA GLY A 24 1.29 11.89 -5.90
C GLY A 24 0.53 10.68 -6.43
N TYR A 25 1.07 9.47 -6.24
CA TYR A 25 0.36 8.23 -6.56
C TYR A 25 -0.86 8.00 -5.64
N LEU A 26 -0.70 8.20 -4.34
CA LEU A 26 -1.79 8.07 -3.36
C LEU A 26 -2.89 9.11 -3.60
N ASP A 27 -2.54 10.36 -3.91
CA ASP A 27 -3.49 11.40 -4.32
C ASP A 27 -4.31 10.96 -5.54
N CYS A 28 -3.69 10.28 -6.50
CA CYS A 28 -4.41 9.72 -7.64
C CYS A 28 -5.37 8.61 -7.22
N LEU A 29 -4.99 7.76 -6.26
CA LEU A 29 -5.88 6.72 -5.73
C LEU A 29 -7.10 7.31 -5.02
N GLU A 30 -6.96 8.44 -4.33
CA GLU A 30 -8.09 9.16 -3.72
C GLU A 30 -9.09 9.69 -4.77
N ILE A 31 -8.58 10.19 -5.90
CA ILE A 31 -9.42 10.58 -7.05
C ILE A 31 -10.17 9.35 -7.59
N TRP A 32 -9.49 8.21 -7.72
CA TRP A 32 -10.13 6.96 -8.12
C TRP A 32 -11.17 6.50 -7.11
N SER A 33 -10.87 6.49 -5.81
CA SER A 33 -11.80 6.13 -4.74
C SER A 33 -13.08 6.96 -4.81
N THR A 34 -12.96 8.28 -4.97
CA THR A 34 -14.11 9.18 -5.13
C THR A 34 -14.94 8.82 -6.36
N LEU A 35 -14.29 8.49 -7.48
CA LEU A 35 -14.97 8.07 -8.70
C LEU A 35 -15.71 6.74 -8.53
N LEU A 36 -15.07 5.75 -7.89
CA LEU A 36 -15.67 4.45 -7.65
C LEU A 36 -16.87 4.56 -6.71
N ASP A 37 -16.82 5.42 -5.70
CA ASP A 37 -17.94 5.68 -4.79
C ASP A 37 -19.15 6.22 -5.56
N HIS A 38 -18.93 7.10 -6.53
CA HIS A 38 -20.00 7.59 -7.40
C HIS A 38 -20.58 6.51 -8.32
N LEU A 39 -19.78 5.53 -8.74
CA LEU A 39 -20.26 4.40 -9.51
C LEU A 39 -21.05 3.41 -8.64
N ALA A 40 -20.58 3.15 -7.42
CA ALA A 40 -21.20 2.26 -6.45
C ALA A 40 -22.52 2.82 -5.87
N ALA A 41 -22.61 4.14 -5.65
CA ALA A 41 -23.79 4.80 -5.08
C ALA A 41 -25.05 4.70 -5.97
N LYS A 42 -24.89 4.40 -7.27
CA LYS A 42 -26.04 4.17 -8.16
C LYS A 42 -26.55 2.75 -7.92
N GLY A 43 -27.71 2.60 -7.32
CA GLY A 43 -28.33 1.29 -7.07
C GLY A 43 -29.09 0.72 -8.29
N GLY A 44 -29.38 -0.59 -8.23
CA GLY A 44 -30.26 -1.29 -9.18
C GLY A 44 -29.65 -1.48 -10.58
N GLU A 45 -30.48 -1.45 -11.62
CA GLU A 45 -30.05 -1.66 -13.01
C GLU A 45 -28.99 -0.67 -13.50
N GLN A 46 -28.98 0.55 -12.95
CA GLN A 46 -27.98 1.56 -13.28
C GLN A 46 -26.59 1.17 -12.80
N HIS A 47 -26.47 0.53 -11.62
CA HIS A 47 -25.21 -0.01 -11.12
C HIS A 47 -24.58 -0.94 -12.17
N GLN A 48 -25.37 -1.93 -12.60
CA GLN A 48 -24.91 -2.97 -13.50
C GLN A 48 -24.60 -2.44 -14.89
N GLN A 49 -25.37 -1.46 -15.39
CA GLN A 49 -25.03 -0.78 -16.64
C GLN A 49 -23.72 0.01 -16.57
N GLN A 50 -23.44 0.69 -15.46
CA GLN A 50 -22.17 1.41 -15.31
C GLN A 50 -20.99 0.44 -15.17
N ALA A 51 -21.17 -0.65 -14.41
CA ALA A 51 -20.18 -1.71 -14.27
C ALA A 51 -19.80 -2.29 -15.64
N ILE A 52 -20.80 -2.64 -16.48
CA ILE A 52 -20.56 -3.13 -17.85
C ILE A 52 -19.90 -2.06 -18.72
N LYS A 53 -20.36 -0.80 -18.62
CA LYS A 53 -19.85 0.30 -19.45
C LYS A 53 -18.37 0.59 -19.19
N TYR A 54 -17.94 0.54 -17.93
CA TYR A 54 -16.57 0.88 -17.52
C TYR A 54 -15.70 -0.34 -17.23
N GLN A 55 -16.21 -1.56 -17.45
CA GLN A 55 -15.56 -2.82 -17.13
C GLN A 55 -14.08 -2.85 -17.54
N SER A 56 -13.77 -2.56 -18.81
CA SER A 56 -12.41 -2.62 -19.34
C SER A 56 -11.43 -1.70 -18.57
N VAL A 57 -11.89 -0.51 -18.19
CA VAL A 57 -11.06 0.46 -17.47
C VAL A 57 -10.86 0.02 -16.03
N LEU A 58 -11.91 -0.49 -15.39
CA LEU A 58 -11.85 -0.96 -14.00
C LEU A 58 -10.99 -2.24 -13.88
N GLU A 59 -11.06 -3.13 -14.85
CA GLU A 59 -10.15 -4.30 -14.95
C GLU A 59 -8.70 -3.84 -15.12
N LEU A 60 -8.45 -2.85 -15.99
CA LEU A 60 -7.11 -2.29 -16.17
C LEU A 60 -6.58 -1.64 -14.88
N LEU A 61 -7.42 -0.90 -14.16
CA LEU A 61 -7.08 -0.32 -12.86
C LEU A 61 -6.71 -1.41 -11.85
N THR A 62 -7.52 -2.46 -11.76
CA THR A 62 -7.28 -3.61 -10.88
C THR A 62 -5.95 -4.28 -11.19
N GLN A 63 -5.65 -4.50 -12.47
CA GLN A 63 -4.39 -5.10 -12.90
C GLN A 63 -3.20 -4.20 -12.57
N GLY A 64 -3.34 -2.88 -12.78
CA GLY A 64 -2.30 -1.92 -12.42
C GLY A 64 -2.01 -1.90 -10.91
N VAL A 65 -3.05 -1.89 -10.08
CA VAL A 65 -2.92 -1.95 -8.62
C VAL A 65 -2.26 -3.26 -8.19
N LEU A 66 -2.74 -4.40 -8.70
CA LEU A 66 -2.14 -5.71 -8.40
C LEU A 66 -0.66 -5.76 -8.76
N HIS A 67 -0.30 -5.25 -9.93
CA HIS A 67 1.10 -5.17 -10.35
C HIS A 67 1.95 -4.30 -9.42
N LYS A 68 1.41 -3.18 -8.90
CA LYS A 68 2.12 -2.29 -7.98
C LYS A 68 2.35 -2.91 -6.60
N ILE A 69 1.39 -3.67 -6.07
CA ILE A 69 1.48 -4.25 -4.71
C ILE A 69 2.24 -5.59 -4.66
N GLN A 70 2.41 -6.27 -5.79
CA GLN A 70 3.10 -7.56 -5.83
C GLN A 70 4.63 -7.38 -5.87
N LEU A 71 5.32 -7.92 -4.86
CA LEU A 71 6.80 -7.94 -4.78
C LEU A 71 7.47 -8.43 -6.06
N LYS A 72 6.93 -9.49 -6.69
CA LYS A 72 7.46 -10.02 -7.95
C LYS A 72 7.60 -8.96 -9.06
N HIS A 73 6.74 -7.96 -9.06
CA HIS A 73 6.61 -6.96 -10.11
C HIS A 73 7.19 -5.61 -9.73
N ASN A 74 7.16 -5.25 -8.44
CA ASN A 74 7.54 -3.93 -7.96
C ASN A 74 8.54 -3.98 -6.79
N GLN A 75 9.43 -4.98 -6.80
CA GLN A 75 10.33 -5.28 -5.67
C GLN A 75 11.09 -4.04 -5.18
N CYS A 76 11.77 -3.31 -6.07
CA CYS A 76 12.61 -2.18 -5.68
C CYS A 76 11.80 -1.10 -4.96
N GLU A 77 10.70 -0.62 -5.55
CA GLU A 77 9.87 0.43 -4.94
C GLU A 77 9.28 -0.04 -3.60
N LEU A 78 8.91 -1.33 -3.48
CA LEU A 78 8.33 -1.88 -2.26
C LEU A 78 9.35 -2.06 -1.13
N GLU A 79 10.61 -2.35 -1.46
CA GLU A 79 11.71 -2.47 -0.50
C GLU A 79 12.23 -1.10 -0.04
N GLU A 80 12.02 -0.05 -0.84
CA GLU A 80 12.34 1.34 -0.49
C GLU A 80 11.33 1.96 0.48
N LEU A 81 10.11 1.42 0.57
CA LEU A 81 9.10 1.89 1.52
C LEU A 81 9.62 1.80 2.95
N ASP A 82 9.50 2.90 3.70
CA ASP A 82 9.98 3.03 5.09
C ASP A 82 11.50 2.86 5.27
N TYR A 83 12.30 2.94 4.21
CA TYR A 83 13.76 2.81 4.31
C TYR A 83 14.35 3.83 5.30
N ASP A 84 13.91 5.09 5.22
CA ASP A 84 14.38 6.18 6.07
C ASP A 84 13.98 5.95 7.55
N LEU A 85 12.77 5.44 7.79
CA LEU A 85 12.28 5.10 9.14
C LEU A 85 13.09 3.94 9.76
N LEU A 86 13.47 2.94 8.95
CA LEU A 86 14.32 1.84 9.39
C LEU A 86 15.76 2.30 9.66
N GLU A 87 16.29 3.23 8.85
CA GLU A 87 17.62 3.80 9.05
C GLU A 87 17.68 4.58 10.37
N GLU A 88 16.70 5.45 10.63
CA GLU A 88 16.63 6.23 11.87
C GLU A 88 16.51 5.34 13.12
N ALA A 89 15.66 4.30 13.06
CA ALA A 89 15.53 3.33 14.15
C ALA A 89 16.82 2.52 14.37
N GLY A 90 17.60 2.31 13.32
CA GLY A 90 18.88 1.60 13.33
C GLY A 90 20.07 2.44 13.79
N GLN A 91 19.93 3.76 13.91
CA GLN A 91 20.99 4.63 14.41
C GLN A 91 21.04 4.60 15.95
N PRO A 92 22.08 4.03 16.58
CA PRO A 92 22.33 4.26 18.00
C PRO A 92 22.70 5.74 18.16
N GLY A 93 21.76 6.52 18.68
CA GLY A 93 21.86 7.95 19.01
C GLY A 93 23.14 8.63 18.58
N SER A 94 23.09 9.38 17.47
CA SER A 94 24.15 10.32 17.11
C SER A 94 24.27 11.38 18.21
N ASN A 95 25.19 11.09 19.12
CA ASN A 95 25.54 11.89 20.28
C ASN A 95 25.92 13.30 19.83
N THR A 96 25.00 14.25 19.99
CA THR A 96 25.32 15.67 19.95
C THR A 96 26.12 16.02 21.20
N GLY A 97 27.43 15.84 21.10
CA GLY A 97 28.45 16.54 21.89
C GLY A 97 28.23 16.60 23.41
N SER A 98 28.59 15.54 24.13
CA SER A 98 29.56 15.62 25.24
C SER A 98 29.88 14.22 25.73
N GLY A 99 31.17 13.96 25.93
CA GLY A 99 31.69 12.62 26.19
C GLY A 99 31.16 12.01 27.48
N LEU A 100 30.65 10.79 27.38
CA LEU A 100 30.66 9.81 28.46
C LEU A 100 30.93 8.44 27.85
N SER A 101 32.01 7.81 28.31
CA SER A 101 32.39 6.46 27.94
C SER A 101 31.37 5.46 28.48
N TYR A 102 30.89 4.56 27.62
CA TYR A 102 30.04 3.45 28.01
C TYR A 102 30.86 2.44 28.85
N SER A 103 30.49 2.30 30.12
CA SER A 103 30.97 1.23 31.00
C SER A 103 29.80 0.29 31.24
N GLU A 104 29.89 -0.93 30.72
CA GLU A 104 28.92 -2.00 30.99
C GLU A 104 29.00 -2.45 32.46
N SER A 105 27.93 -2.25 33.22
CA SER A 105 27.71 -2.93 34.50
C SER A 105 26.21 -3.08 34.69
N TRP A 106 25.67 -4.23 34.27
CA TRP A 106 24.33 -4.65 34.65
C TRP A 106 24.41 -5.23 36.05
N ASP A 107 24.32 -4.40 37.08
CA ASP A 107 23.89 -4.84 38.40
C ASP A 107 23.41 -3.67 39.25
N ASP A 108 22.25 -3.93 39.86
CA ASP A 108 21.76 -3.44 41.14
C ASP A 108 20.72 -2.29 41.20
N GLN A 109 19.78 -2.52 42.11
CA GLN A 109 18.48 -1.88 42.31
C GLN A 109 18.57 -0.46 42.87
N GLY A 110 17.62 0.41 42.52
CA GLY A 110 17.38 1.64 43.30
C GLY A 110 16.54 2.71 42.59
N VAL A 111 15.37 2.99 43.14
CA VAL A 111 14.41 4.03 42.71
C VAL A 111 15.03 5.43 42.70
N VAL A 112 15.00 6.14 41.56
CA VAL A 112 14.83 7.60 41.51
C VAL A 112 14.23 8.03 40.17
N GLY A 113 13.18 8.86 40.23
CA GLY A 113 12.48 9.37 39.04
C GLY A 113 13.35 10.29 38.19
N GLY A 114 13.22 10.13 36.86
CA GLY A 114 13.86 10.98 35.87
C GLY A 114 13.39 10.57 34.47
N ALA A 115 12.53 11.40 33.90
CA ALA A 115 12.16 11.50 32.49
C ALA A 115 12.79 10.49 31.50
N PHE A 116 12.17 9.31 31.34
CA PHE A 116 12.20 8.58 30.07
C PHE A 116 11.07 9.11 29.19
N GLY A 117 11.23 10.35 28.71
CA GLY A 117 10.37 10.99 27.74
C GLY A 117 11.19 11.25 26.48
N GLY A 118 11.34 10.21 25.66
CA GLY A 118 12.10 10.29 24.40
C GLY A 118 12.17 8.91 23.79
N GLY A 119 11.14 8.55 23.02
CA GLY A 119 11.07 7.24 22.38
C GLY A 119 9.66 6.74 22.05
N VAL A 120 8.62 7.51 22.37
CA VAL A 120 7.22 7.12 22.11
C VAL A 120 6.46 8.20 21.32
N GLU A 121 7.17 9.05 20.56
CA GLU A 121 6.50 10.05 19.70
C GLU A 121 6.28 9.55 18.26
N HIS A 122 6.91 8.45 17.84
CA HIS A 122 6.81 7.97 16.45
C HIS A 122 5.73 6.89 16.20
N LEU A 123 4.91 6.54 17.20
CA LEU A 123 3.81 5.57 17.03
C LEU A 123 2.56 6.18 16.38
N SER A 124 2.58 7.46 16.00
CA SER A 124 1.41 8.16 15.45
C SER A 124 1.46 8.42 13.94
N GLU A 125 2.61 8.24 13.28
CA GLU A 125 2.70 8.38 11.83
C GLU A 125 2.48 7.00 11.19
N GLN A 126 1.43 6.90 10.37
CA GLN A 126 1.21 5.74 9.51
C GLN A 126 2.45 5.58 8.63
N SER A 127 3.11 4.43 8.67
CA SER A 127 4.29 4.21 7.82
C SER A 127 3.91 4.30 6.35
N GLU A 128 4.87 4.63 5.49
CA GLU A 128 4.69 4.69 4.04
C GLU A 128 4.19 3.35 3.50
N CYS A 129 4.73 2.23 4.01
CA CYS A 129 4.26 0.89 3.68
C CYS A 129 2.80 0.69 4.08
N GLN A 130 2.44 1.06 5.31
CA GLN A 130 1.07 0.95 5.78
C GLN A 130 0.13 1.80 4.93
N SER A 131 0.49 3.05 4.62
CA SER A 131 -0.30 3.94 3.78
C SER A 131 -0.46 3.37 2.37
N PHE A 132 0.64 2.96 1.75
CA PHE A 132 0.65 2.38 0.41
C PHE A 132 -0.27 1.16 0.30
N PHE A 133 -0.12 0.17 1.19
CA PHE A 133 -0.96 -1.02 1.11
C PHE A 133 -2.42 -0.73 1.46
N SER A 134 -2.69 0.15 2.42
CA SER A 134 -4.07 0.49 2.81
C SER A 134 -4.83 1.12 1.63
N HIS A 135 -4.27 2.15 0.98
CA HIS A 135 -4.93 2.81 -0.15
C HIS A 135 -5.15 1.87 -1.33
N ASN A 136 -4.18 1.01 -1.65
CA ASN A 136 -4.32 0.04 -2.72
C ASN A 136 -5.39 -1.01 -2.43
N LEU A 137 -5.41 -1.57 -1.22
CA LEU A 137 -6.38 -2.58 -0.81
C LEU A 137 -7.79 -2.01 -0.68
N ASP A 138 -7.92 -0.78 -0.17
CA ASP A 138 -9.19 -0.07 -0.10
C ASP A 138 -9.75 0.21 -1.50
N LEU A 139 -8.90 0.59 -2.45
CA LEU A 139 -9.32 0.76 -3.84
C LEU A 139 -9.79 -0.57 -4.46
N LEU A 140 -9.07 -1.66 -4.21
CA LEU A 140 -9.48 -3.00 -4.65
C LEU A 140 -10.80 -3.44 -4.03
N ALA A 141 -11.05 -3.12 -2.76
CA ALA A 141 -12.32 -3.40 -2.09
C ALA A 141 -13.48 -2.63 -2.76
N ARG A 142 -13.31 -1.33 -3.04
CA ARG A 142 -14.30 -0.53 -3.77
C ARG A 142 -14.56 -1.06 -5.18
N LEU A 143 -13.52 -1.56 -5.86
CA LEU A 143 -13.69 -2.23 -7.15
C LEU A 143 -14.49 -3.54 -7.03
N ALA A 144 -14.24 -4.31 -5.96
CA ALA A 144 -14.98 -5.54 -5.67
C ALA A 144 -16.46 -5.27 -5.34
N ASP A 145 -16.80 -4.12 -4.75
CA ASP A 145 -18.19 -3.73 -4.54
C ASP A 145 -18.95 -3.48 -5.85
N ILE A 146 -18.24 -3.13 -6.93
CA ILE A 146 -18.82 -2.86 -8.26
C ILE A 146 -18.83 -4.13 -9.14
N MET A 147 -17.78 -4.94 -9.09
CA MET A 147 -17.61 -6.12 -9.95
C MET A 147 -17.01 -7.32 -9.18
N PRO A 148 -17.73 -7.87 -8.19
CA PRO A 148 -17.15 -8.80 -7.21
C PRO A 148 -16.55 -10.05 -7.87
N ASP A 149 -17.27 -10.70 -8.78
CA ASP A 149 -16.81 -11.93 -9.42
C ASP A 149 -15.51 -11.73 -10.20
N LYS A 150 -15.42 -10.62 -10.95
CA LYS A 150 -14.26 -10.34 -11.80
C LYS A 150 -13.04 -9.98 -10.96
N ILE A 151 -13.21 -9.13 -9.95
CA ILE A 151 -12.12 -8.70 -9.07
C ILE A 151 -11.61 -9.89 -8.24
N MET A 152 -12.51 -10.70 -7.68
CA MET A 152 -12.11 -11.89 -6.93
C MET A 152 -11.38 -12.91 -7.80
N GLN A 153 -11.75 -13.06 -9.07
CA GLN A 153 -11.01 -13.92 -10.00
C GLN A 153 -9.57 -13.43 -10.22
N MET A 154 -9.39 -12.11 -10.40
CA MET A 154 -8.06 -11.52 -10.58
C MET A 154 -7.21 -11.63 -9.30
N LEU A 155 -7.80 -11.33 -8.14
CA LEU A 155 -7.14 -11.47 -6.84
C LEU A 155 -6.75 -12.91 -6.54
N ALA A 156 -7.63 -13.88 -6.80
CA ALA A 156 -7.35 -15.28 -6.59
C ALA A 156 -6.18 -15.77 -7.45
N ALA A 157 -6.12 -15.35 -8.72
CA ALA A 157 -5.01 -15.69 -9.60
C ALA A 157 -3.67 -15.13 -9.08
N ALA A 158 -3.64 -13.85 -8.70
CA ALA A 158 -2.46 -13.19 -8.14
C ALA A 158 -2.01 -13.85 -6.82
N TRP A 159 -2.96 -14.19 -5.95
CA TRP A 159 -2.70 -14.85 -4.68
C TRP A 159 -2.13 -16.26 -4.88
N GLN A 160 -2.73 -17.06 -5.76
CA GLN A 160 -2.28 -18.43 -6.05
C GLN A 160 -0.85 -18.42 -6.59
N GLU A 161 -0.53 -17.50 -7.49
CA GLU A 161 0.81 -17.34 -8.02
C GLU A 161 1.84 -17.08 -6.92
N ASN A 162 1.57 -16.12 -6.04
CA ASN A 162 2.46 -15.79 -4.93
C ASN A 162 2.57 -16.95 -3.91
N SER A 163 1.45 -17.60 -3.58
CA SER A 163 1.41 -18.71 -2.61
C SER A 163 2.17 -19.94 -3.10
N ASN A 164 2.17 -20.19 -4.42
CA ASN A 164 2.90 -21.30 -5.01
C ASN A 164 4.42 -21.22 -4.75
N VAL A 165 4.98 -20.02 -4.64
CA VAL A 165 6.40 -19.84 -4.27
C VAL A 165 6.67 -20.45 -2.89
N TYR A 166 5.85 -20.10 -1.90
CA TYR A 166 5.99 -20.62 -0.53
C TYR A 166 5.72 -22.12 -0.44
N LEU A 167 4.68 -22.61 -1.11
CA LEU A 167 4.36 -24.05 -1.14
C LEU A 167 5.45 -24.89 -1.83
N ASN A 168 6.11 -24.32 -2.86
CA ASN A 168 7.25 -24.97 -3.50
C ASN A 168 8.49 -24.94 -2.60
N LEU A 169 8.67 -23.86 -1.82
CA LEU A 169 9.76 -23.74 -0.85
C LEU A 169 9.63 -24.79 0.25
N GLU A 170 8.44 -24.93 0.84
CA GLU A 170 8.09 -25.96 1.83
C GLU A 170 8.40 -27.37 1.30
N ARG A 171 7.90 -27.70 0.09
CA ARG A 171 8.19 -29.00 -0.55
C ARG A 171 9.67 -29.26 -0.80
N THR A 172 10.44 -28.22 -1.11
CA THR A 172 11.89 -28.33 -1.36
C THR A 172 12.66 -28.52 -0.04
N LEU A 173 12.21 -27.87 1.03
CA LEU A 173 12.82 -27.93 2.35
C LEU A 173 12.40 -29.15 3.17
N GLN A 174 11.45 -29.96 2.67
CA GLN A 174 10.88 -31.13 3.38
C GLN A 174 10.36 -30.78 4.79
N LEU A 175 9.83 -29.56 4.96
CA LEU A 175 9.09 -29.17 6.17
C LEU A 175 7.70 -29.80 6.17
#